data_AF-A0A1X2KRW3-F1
#
_entry.id   AF-A0A1X2KRW3-F1
#
_cell.length_a   1.000
_cell.length_b   1.000
_cell.length_c   1.000
_cell.angle_alpha   90.00
_cell.angle_beta   90.00
_cell.angle_gamma   90.00
#
_symmetry.space_group_name_H-M   'P 1'
#
loop_
_entity.id
_entity.type
_entity.pdbx_description
1 polymer ?
#
loop_
_entity_poly.entity_id
_entity_poly.type
_entity_poly.pdbx_seq_one_letter_code
_entity_poly.pdbx_strand_id
1 'polypeptide(L)'
;VHGPVSLGIAAIETLVSNQDNAYIDDPCTVRRTIFVPADEVSPIDFDIATRQREALYARGLQAGQQFLRSWSYTDYLAACGAPVRTSP
;
A
#
# COMPACT_ATOMS: atom_id res chain seq x y z
N VAL A 1 -22.00 12.13 -16.79
CA VAL A 1 -22.60 12.10 -15.43
C VAL A 1 -24.07 12.46 -15.54
N HIS A 2 -24.99 11.53 -15.25
CA HIS A 2 -26.42 11.74 -15.48
C HIS A 2 -27.21 11.39 -14.21
N GLY A 3 -27.40 12.40 -13.34
CA GLY A 3 -28.33 12.35 -12.20
C GLY A 3 -27.72 12.05 -10.83
N PRO A 4 -28.41 12.44 -9.73
CA PRO A 4 -27.89 12.39 -8.35
C PRO A 4 -27.56 10.97 -7.85
N VAL A 5 -28.22 9.94 -8.37
CA VAL A 5 -27.90 8.53 -8.07
C VAL A 5 -26.52 8.14 -8.63
N SER A 6 -26.17 8.62 -9.83
CA SER A 6 -24.86 8.36 -10.44
C SER A 6 -23.72 9.06 -9.68
N LEU A 7 -24.01 10.18 -9.02
CA LEU A 7 -23.06 10.86 -8.14
C LEU A 7 -22.81 10.09 -6.84
N GLY A 8 -23.87 9.51 -6.25
CA GLY A 8 -23.75 8.65 -5.07
C GLY A 8 -22.93 7.40 -5.35
N ILE A 9 -23.16 6.76 -6.50
CA ILE A 9 -22.37 5.60 -6.94
C ILE A 9 -20.91 6.01 -7.22
N ALA A 10 -20.67 7.11 -7.93
CA ALA A 10 -19.31 7.58 -8.21
C ALA A 10 -18.55 7.96 -6.91
N ALA A 11 -19.23 8.51 -5.90
CA ALA A 11 -18.62 8.80 -4.61
C ALA A 11 -18.26 7.52 -3.84
N ILE A 12 -19.11 6.50 -3.87
CA ILE A 12 -18.81 5.18 -3.29
C ILE A 12 -17.68 4.50 -4.06
N GLU A 13 -17.71 4.51 -5.38
CA GLU A 13 -16.62 4.00 -6.23
C GLU A 13 -15.31 4.74 -5.95
N THR A 14 -15.34 6.05 -5.71
CA THR A 14 -14.14 6.81 -5.34
C THR A 14 -13.63 6.41 -3.94
N LEU A 15 -14.52 6.24 -2.96
CA LEU A 15 -14.16 5.80 -1.61
C LEU A 15 -13.62 4.36 -1.59
N VAL A 16 -14.18 3.47 -2.43
CA VAL A 16 -13.75 2.07 -2.58
C VAL A 16 -12.48 1.96 -3.44
N SER A 17 -12.36 2.76 -4.51
CA SER A 17 -11.15 2.84 -5.34
C SER A 17 -9.96 3.46 -4.60
N ASN A 18 -10.21 4.30 -3.58
CA ASN A 18 -9.15 4.78 -2.68
C ASN A 18 -8.71 3.72 -1.65
N GLN A 19 -9.37 2.54 -1.64
CA GLN A 19 -8.77 1.31 -1.11
C GLN A 19 -8.07 0.57 -2.25
N ASP A 20 -7.08 1.23 -2.87
CA ASP A 20 -6.01 0.54 -3.57
C ASP A 20 -5.16 -0.21 -2.54
N ASN A 21 -5.74 -1.23 -1.91
CA ASN A 21 -5.04 -2.50 -1.74
C ASN A 21 -4.87 -3.05 -3.15
N ALA A 22 -4.09 -2.36 -3.99
CA ALA A 22 -3.76 -2.80 -5.32
C ALA A 22 -3.26 -4.23 -5.13
N TYR A 23 -4.03 -5.19 -5.60
CA TYR A 23 -3.71 -6.59 -5.48
C TYR A 23 -2.44 -6.77 -6.32
N ILE A 24 -1.30 -6.73 -5.65
CA ILE A 24 0.00 -6.82 -6.29
C ILE A 24 0.22 -8.30 -6.56
N ASP A 25 -0.34 -8.81 -7.65
CA ASP A 25 -0.13 -10.20 -8.07
C ASP A 25 1.16 -10.38 -8.88
N ASP A 26 1.76 -9.28 -9.35
CA ASP A 26 3.06 -9.34 -9.99
C ASP A 26 4.12 -9.78 -8.96
N PRO A 27 4.72 -10.97 -9.10
CA PRO A 27 5.70 -11.48 -8.14
C PRO A 27 6.89 -10.55 -7.94
N CYS A 28 7.25 -9.77 -8.95
CA CYS A 28 8.36 -8.82 -8.84
C CYS A 28 7.97 -7.55 -8.08
N THR A 29 6.72 -7.12 -8.21
CA THR A 29 6.22 -6.02 -7.38
C THR A 29 6.00 -6.47 -5.93
N VAL A 30 5.56 -7.70 -5.67
CA VAL A 30 5.48 -8.25 -4.30
C VAL A 30 6.86 -8.27 -3.63
N ARG A 31 7.90 -8.74 -4.33
CA ARG A 31 9.27 -8.85 -3.80
C ARG A 31 9.90 -7.53 -3.34
N ARG A 32 9.37 -6.39 -3.80
CA ARG A 32 9.84 -5.04 -3.41
C ARG A 32 8.83 -4.27 -2.55
N THR A 33 7.74 -4.91 -2.13
CA THR A 33 6.67 -4.27 -1.36
C THR A 33 6.78 -4.65 0.11
N ILE A 34 6.68 -3.65 0.99
CA ILE A 34 6.56 -3.84 2.43
C ILE A 34 5.09 -3.75 2.78
N PHE A 35 4.47 -4.88 3.15
CA PHE A 35 3.08 -4.91 3.59
C PHE A 35 2.99 -4.51 5.05
N VAL A 36 2.22 -3.46 5.34
CA VAL A 36 1.99 -2.97 6.71
C VAL A 36 0.50 -3.11 7.02
N PRO A 37 0.09 -3.97 7.96
CA PRO A 37 -1.29 -4.04 8.39
C PRO A 37 -1.67 -2.78 9.17
N ALA A 38 -2.74 -2.10 8.73
CA ALA A 38 -3.33 -0.95 9.42
C ALA A 38 -4.42 -1.37 10.44
N ASP A 39 -4.66 -2.68 10.59
CA ASP A 39 -5.76 -3.27 11.36
C ASP A 39 -7.12 -2.62 11.01
N GLU A 40 -7.96 -2.33 12.01
CA GLU A 40 -9.31 -1.76 11.85
C GLU A 40 -9.30 -0.22 11.69
N VAL A 41 -8.13 0.41 11.52
CA VAL A 41 -8.06 1.87 11.36
C VAL A 41 -8.44 2.25 9.94
N SER A 42 -9.55 2.98 9.81
CA SER A 42 -10.01 3.49 8.52
C SER A 42 -9.05 4.55 7.98
N PRO A 43 -8.69 4.52 6.67
CA PRO A 43 -7.85 5.56 6.05
C PRO A 43 -8.46 6.97 6.06
N ILE A 44 -9.77 7.07 6.27
CA ILE A 44 -10.52 8.33 6.32
C ILE A 44 -10.92 8.72 7.75
N ASP A 45 -10.44 7.99 8.76
CA ASP A 45 -10.60 8.39 10.15
C ASP A 45 -9.49 9.38 10.52
N PHE A 46 -9.86 10.66 10.56
CA PHE A 46 -8.95 11.75 10.91
C PHE A 46 -8.87 11.99 12.43
N ASP A 47 -9.71 11.32 13.22
CA ASP A 47 -9.87 11.54 14.67
C ASP A 47 -9.24 10.41 15.50
N ILE A 48 -8.28 9.67 14.93
CA ILE A 48 -7.59 8.57 15.63
C ILE A 48 -6.88 9.05 16.90
N ALA A 49 -7.00 8.27 17.96
CA ALA A 49 -6.33 8.54 19.22
C ALA A 49 -4.81 8.42 19.09
N THR A 50 -4.07 9.14 19.94
CA THR A 50 -2.60 9.07 19.98
C THR A 50 -2.06 7.65 20.07
N ARG A 51 -2.68 6.78 20.88
CA ARG A 51 -2.27 5.36 20.97
C ARG A 51 -2.45 4.60 19.66
N GLN A 52 -3.51 4.86 18.90
CA GLN A 52 -3.73 4.22 17.60
C GLN A 52 -2.67 4.65 16.60
N ARG A 53 -2.34 5.96 16.56
CA ARG A 53 -1.26 6.49 15.72
C ARG A 53 0.10 5.88 16.07
N GLU A 54 0.44 5.79 17.36
CA GLU A 54 1.69 5.17 17.81
C GLU A 54 1.76 3.68 17.44
N ALA A 55 0.64 2.96 17.59
CA ALA A 55 0.56 1.56 17.19
C ALA A 55 0.76 1.38 15.67
N LEU A 56 0.14 2.22 14.83
CA LEU A 56 0.35 2.21 13.37
C LEU A 56 1.82 2.47 13.01
N TYR A 57 2.45 3.46 13.66
CA TYR A 57 3.87 3.75 13.46
C TYR A 57 4.76 2.55 13.84
N ALA A 58 4.52 1.96 15.01
CA ALA A 58 5.30 0.81 15.49
C ALA A 58 5.17 -0.40 14.56
N ARG A 59 3.96 -0.68 14.04
CA ARG A 59 3.73 -1.74 13.04
C ARG A 59 4.51 -1.49 11.76
N GLY A 60 4.46 -0.28 11.22
CA GLY A 60 5.22 0.10 10.02
C GLY A 60 6.74 -0.07 10.22
N LEU A 61 7.25 0.40 11.36
CA LEU A 61 8.66 0.24 11.71
C LEU A 61 9.06 -1.24 11.80
N GLN A 62 8.26 -2.05 12.49
CA GLN A 62 8.51 -3.49 12.62
C GLN A 62 8.49 -4.20 11.27
N ALA A 63 7.49 -3.92 10.42
CA ALA A 63 7.36 -4.53 9.09
C ALA A 63 8.57 -4.19 8.21
N GLY A 64 9.00 -2.93 8.20
CA GLY A 64 10.20 -2.51 7.48
C GLY A 64 11.46 -3.20 7.98
N GLN A 65 11.65 -3.28 9.30
CA GLN A 65 12.77 -4.01 9.88
C GLN A 65 12.75 -5.50 9.51
N GLN A 66 11.58 -6.15 9.54
CA GLN A 66 11.44 -7.56 9.19
C GLN A 66 11.75 -7.82 7.72
N PHE A 67 11.26 -6.96 6.82
CA PHE A 67 11.56 -7.03 5.39
C PHE A 67 13.07 -6.92 5.15
N LEU A 68 13.71 -5.88 5.71
CA LEU A 68 15.13 -5.59 5.49
C LEU A 68 16.09 -6.64 6.08
N ARG A 69 15.64 -7.49 7.02
CA ARG A 69 16.48 -8.57 7.57
C ARG A 69 16.91 -9.60 6.54
N SER A 70 16.10 -9.82 5.51
CA SER A 70 16.32 -10.87 4.51
C SER A 70 16.31 -10.35 3.08
N TRP A 71 15.90 -9.10 2.87
CA TRP A 71 15.82 -8.53 1.54
C TRP A 71 17.19 -8.17 0.97
N SER A 72 17.40 -8.54 -0.28
CA SER A 72 18.64 -8.31 -1.03
C SER A 72 18.32 -7.67 -2.37
N TYR A 73 18.89 -6.49 -2.61
CA TYR A 73 18.71 -5.80 -3.89
C TYR A 73 19.31 -6.59 -5.06
N THR A 74 20.46 -7.23 -4.83
CA THR A 74 21.13 -8.07 -5.84
C THR A 74 20.25 -9.27 -6.21
N ASP A 75 19.66 -9.94 -5.23
CA ASP A 75 18.79 -11.12 -5.49
C ASP A 75 17.50 -10.69 -6.18
N TYR A 76 16.95 -9.53 -5.80
CA TYR A 76 15.82 -8.93 -6.51
C TYR A 76 16.14 -8.69 -7.98
N LEU A 77 17.27 -8.05 -8.30
CA LEU A 77 17.67 -7.80 -9.69
C LEU A 77 17.88 -9.10 -10.48
N ALA A 78 18.46 -10.12 -9.85
CA ALA A 78 18.65 -11.43 -10.47
C ALA A 78 17.31 -12.11 -10.82
N ALA A 79 16.30 -11.96 -9.96
CA ALA A 79 14.99 -12.57 -10.16
C ALA A 79 14.04 -11.74 -11.05
N CYS A 80 14.16 -10.41 -11.05
CA CYS A 80 13.16 -9.49 -11.62
C CYS A 80 13.69 -8.53 -12.68
N GLY A 81 15.00 -8.51 -12.92
CA GLY A 81 15.63 -7.61 -13.88
C GLY A 81 15.80 -6.19 -13.36
N ALA A 82 16.58 -5.39 -14.10
CA ALA A 82 16.78 -3.98 -13.79
C ALA A 82 15.54 -3.16 -14.15
N PRO A 83 15.26 -2.06 -13.41
CA PRO A 83 14.24 -1.10 -13.84
C PRO A 83 14.54 -0.64 -15.26
N VAL A 84 13.52 -0.63 -16.12
CA VAL A 84 13.65 -0.11 -17.49
C VAL A 84 14.09 1.35 -17.40
N ARG A 85 15.32 1.65 -17.85
CA ARG A 85 15.75 3.03 -18.04
C ARG A 85 15.13 3.51 -19.35
N THR A 86 14.05 4.26 -19.27
CA THR A 86 13.62 5.06 -20.43
C THR A 86 14.63 6.18 -20.62
N SER A 87 15.46 6.09 -21.66
CA SER A 87 16.26 7.23 -22.11
C SER A 87 15.34 8.39 -22.53
N PRO A 88 15.75 9.65 -22.28
CA PRO A 88 14.96 10.84 -22.65
C PRO A 88 14.81 11.00 -24.16
#